data_AF-A0A0C9V7U5-F1
#
_entry.id   AF-A0A0C9V7U5-F1
#
_cell.length_a   1.000
_cell.length_b   1.000
_cell.length_c   1.000
_cell.angle_alpha   90.00
_cell.angle_beta   90.00
_cell.angle_gamma   90.00
#
_symmetry.space_group_name_H-M   'P 1'
#
loop_
_entity.id
_entity.type
_entity.pdbx_description
1 polymer ?
#
loop_
_entity_poly.entity_id
_entity_poly.type
_entity_poly.pdbx_seq_one_letter_code
_entity_poly.pdbx_strand_id
1 'polypeptide(L)'
;MTDVVRMGEIPSADPRRTVQGFAPDIKFDAPAPTLAFNDPYEDDEDRLNKVKKYWRAHDKERMLREARYKELLDAEVKAAEQRKADENAQALEEAAAREREKEEEKETAAQKGRRPEVPRTPRKVTPRKPQTEVWSGSEGEEDEEKPQCVYCIKKKITCVPQAGKKVCVACGRRKMKCEFFDKSSWAVLDGTKQVVEAVRELAGLERRRDASQLEMIWHDHQRYIMEIETQAAADSSAVDARVLQLLELKSKGIEVPEDLEKRIRAERNLIQATYKEQLNDLTGQMDNIQKCTAWAKNGLLR
;
A
#
# COMPACT_ATOMS: atom_id res chain seq x y z
N MET A 1 -4.84 -5.19 -9.85
CA MET A 1 -3.71 -4.42 -10.41
C MET A 1 -3.72 -3.06 -9.75
N THR A 2 -2.92 -2.90 -8.69
CA THR A 2 -2.69 -1.59 -8.06
C THR A 2 -1.75 -0.79 -8.95
N ASP A 3 -2.18 0.38 -9.37
CA ASP A 3 -1.39 1.32 -10.14
C ASP A 3 -0.20 1.77 -9.28
N VAL A 4 1.00 1.29 -9.61
CA VAL A 4 2.19 1.60 -8.84
C VAL A 4 2.72 2.95 -9.31
N VAL A 5 2.78 3.90 -8.37
CA VAL A 5 3.31 5.25 -8.57
C VAL A 5 4.71 5.14 -9.17
N ARG A 6 4.82 5.41 -10.47
CA ARG A 6 6.11 5.53 -11.15
C ARG A 6 6.81 6.78 -10.61
N MET A 7 8.04 6.62 -10.13
CA MET A 7 8.89 7.76 -9.81
C MET A 7 9.17 8.53 -11.10
N GLY A 8 8.74 9.79 -11.18
CA GLY A 8 8.97 10.64 -12.34
C GLY A 8 10.46 10.82 -12.65
N GLU A 9 10.82 10.85 -13.93
CA GLU A 9 12.17 11.24 -14.34
C GLU A 9 12.42 12.70 -13.96
N ILE A 10 13.38 12.93 -13.06
CA ILE A 10 13.83 14.28 -12.73
C ILE A 10 14.79 14.75 -13.84
N PRO A 11 14.47 15.83 -14.58
CA PRO A 11 15.32 16.35 -15.65
C PRO A 11 16.73 16.71 -15.14
N SER A 12 17.74 16.55 -15.99
CA SER A 12 19.13 16.86 -15.64
C SER A 12 19.39 18.32 -15.28
N ALA A 13 18.49 19.21 -15.71
CA ALA A 13 18.51 20.64 -15.41
C ALA A 13 17.73 21.03 -14.12
N ASP A 14 17.10 20.09 -13.42
CA ASP A 14 16.28 20.41 -12.22
C ASP A 14 17.19 20.90 -11.07
N PRO A 15 17.00 22.12 -10.55
CA PRO A 15 17.81 22.67 -9.44
C PRO A 15 17.68 21.88 -8.13
N ARG A 16 16.65 21.04 -7.98
CA ARG A 16 16.51 20.06 -6.87
C ARG A 16 17.56 18.95 -6.91
N ARG A 17 18.39 18.88 -7.96
CA ARG A 17 19.59 18.04 -8.01
C ARG A 17 20.78 18.57 -7.19
N THR A 18 20.63 19.70 -6.48
CA THR A 18 21.64 20.21 -5.55
C THR A 18 21.64 19.41 -4.24
N VAL A 19 22.82 19.00 -3.78
CA VAL A 19 23.09 17.98 -2.74
C VAL A 19 22.62 18.39 -1.33
N GLN A 20 21.98 19.55 -1.18
CA GLN A 20 21.61 20.10 0.12
C GLN A 20 20.22 19.62 0.54
N GLY A 21 20.10 18.36 1.00
CA GLY A 21 18.86 17.95 1.70
C GLY A 21 18.51 16.47 1.79
N PHE A 22 19.25 15.55 1.17
CA PHE A 22 18.90 14.13 1.25
C PHE A 22 19.50 13.45 2.49
N ALA A 23 18.64 13.11 3.45
CA ALA A 23 18.95 12.17 4.52
C ALA A 23 18.75 10.72 4.00
N PRO A 24 19.75 9.83 4.09
CA PRO A 24 19.62 8.45 3.61
C PRO A 24 18.61 7.64 4.42
N ASP A 25 17.90 6.74 3.75
CA ASP A 25 16.99 5.77 4.36
C ASP A 25 17.79 4.74 5.16
N ILE A 26 17.48 4.61 6.45
CA ILE A 26 18.11 3.68 7.41
C ILE A 26 17.98 2.20 7.01
N LYS A 27 17.15 1.87 6.01
CA LYS A 27 16.94 0.48 5.56
C LYS A 27 17.88 0.02 4.43
N PHE A 28 18.76 0.87 3.93
CA PHE A 28 19.73 0.49 2.90
C PHE A 28 21.12 0.27 3.50
N ASP A 29 21.53 -1.01 3.62
CA ASP A 29 22.86 -1.42 4.09
C ASP A 29 23.98 -1.24 3.05
N ALA A 30 23.68 -0.62 1.90
CA ALA A 30 24.70 -0.30 0.91
C ALA A 30 25.57 0.85 1.43
N PRO A 31 26.92 0.74 1.38
CA PRO A 31 27.78 1.83 1.80
C PRO A 31 27.46 3.09 1.00
N ALA A 32 26.93 4.10 1.68
CA ALA A 32 26.54 5.36 1.08
C ALA A 32 27.76 5.95 0.36
N PRO A 33 27.63 6.39 -0.91
CA PRO A 33 28.69 7.10 -1.60
C PRO A 33 29.10 8.32 -0.77
N THR A 34 30.24 8.23 -0.10
CA THR A 34 30.70 9.27 0.81
C THR A 34 31.33 10.37 -0.04
N LEU A 35 30.53 11.35 -0.43
CA LEU A 35 31.03 12.57 -1.06
C LEU A 35 31.63 13.47 0.04
N ALA A 36 32.85 13.15 0.46
CA ALA A 36 33.61 14.04 1.32
C ALA A 36 34.11 15.23 0.49
N PHE A 37 33.55 16.41 0.73
CA PHE A 37 34.12 17.68 0.27
C PHE A 37 35.15 18.11 1.32
N ASN A 38 36.39 17.65 1.14
CA ASN A 38 37.47 17.90 2.11
C ASN A 38 38.08 19.31 1.97
N ASP A 39 37.75 20.04 0.91
CA ASP A 39 38.31 21.38 0.65
C ASP A 39 37.19 22.37 0.25
N PRO A 40 37.00 23.47 1.01
CA PRO A 40 36.06 24.53 0.66
C PRO A 40 36.45 25.31 -0.61
N TYR A 41 37.67 25.16 -1.13
CA TYR A 41 38.17 25.77 -2.37
C TYR A 41 38.31 24.79 -3.53
N GLU A 42 37.68 23.61 -3.46
CA GLU A 42 37.57 22.72 -4.62
C GLU A 42 36.94 23.47 -5.81
N ASP A 43 37.68 23.50 -6.92
CA ASP A 43 37.30 24.16 -8.17
C ASP A 43 35.89 23.72 -8.63
N ASP A 44 35.10 24.66 -9.16
CA ASP A 44 33.70 24.43 -9.54
C ASP A 44 33.58 23.33 -10.61
N GLU A 45 34.62 23.15 -11.42
CA GLU A 45 34.72 22.10 -12.43
C GLU A 45 34.81 20.70 -11.80
N ASP A 46 35.51 20.59 -10.67
CA ASP A 46 35.69 19.33 -9.94
C ASP A 46 34.44 18.99 -9.11
N ARG A 47 33.75 20.01 -8.59
CA ARG A 47 32.40 19.87 -7.98
C ARG A 47 31.38 19.36 -8.98
N LEU A 48 31.33 19.94 -10.18
CA LEU A 48 30.42 19.52 -11.25
C LEU A 48 30.70 18.06 -11.67
N ASN A 49 31.97 17.67 -11.73
CA ASN A 49 32.38 16.31 -12.05
C ASN A 49 31.93 15.29 -10.98
N LYS A 50 32.08 15.62 -9.68
CA LYS A 50 31.59 14.79 -8.57
C LYS A 50 30.07 14.63 -8.59
N VAL A 51 29.32 15.71 -8.79
CA VAL A 51 27.85 15.69 -8.93
C VAL A 51 27.44 14.84 -10.13
N LYS A 52 28.11 14.98 -11.28
CA LYS A 52 27.84 14.17 -12.48
C LYS A 52 28.11 12.68 -12.25
N LYS A 53 29.17 12.32 -11.52
CA LYS A 53 29.47 10.92 -11.15
C LYS A 53 28.39 10.35 -10.22
N TYR A 54 27.95 11.12 -9.22
CA TYR A 54 26.88 10.72 -8.30
C TYR A 54 25.58 10.42 -9.05
N TRP A 55 25.12 11.33 -9.90
CA TRP A 55 23.89 11.13 -10.67
C TRP A 55 23.97 9.94 -11.61
N ARG A 56 25.13 9.70 -12.27
CA ARG A 56 25.31 8.47 -13.07
C ARG A 56 25.21 7.20 -12.23
N ALA A 57 25.73 7.19 -11.01
CA ALA A 57 25.61 6.04 -10.12
C ALA A 57 24.16 5.82 -9.67
N HIS A 58 23.48 6.90 -9.29
CA HIS A 58 22.08 6.87 -8.89
C HIS A 58 21.15 6.43 -10.05
N ASP A 59 21.38 6.95 -11.27
CA ASP A 59 20.60 6.57 -12.45
C ASP A 59 20.78 5.08 -12.78
N LYS A 60 21.99 4.53 -12.63
CA LYS A 60 22.24 3.08 -12.76
C LYS A 60 21.51 2.26 -11.70
N GLU A 61 21.55 2.71 -10.44
CA GLU A 61 20.85 2.04 -9.35
C GLU A 61 19.33 2.02 -9.59
N ARG A 62 18.75 3.15 -10.00
CA ARG A 62 17.34 3.25 -10.39
C ARG A 62 16.99 2.24 -11.50
N MET A 63 17.77 2.20 -12.58
CA MET A 63 17.56 1.25 -13.68
C MET A 63 17.61 -0.22 -13.21
N LEU A 64 18.52 -0.55 -12.29
CA LEU A 64 18.61 -1.90 -11.71
C LEU A 64 17.38 -2.24 -10.84
N ARG A 65 16.90 -1.29 -10.03
CA ARG A 65 15.69 -1.47 -9.22
C ARG A 65 14.46 -1.65 -10.09
N GLU A 66 14.31 -0.85 -11.16
CA GLU A 66 13.21 -0.97 -12.13
C GLU A 66 13.23 -2.31 -12.86
N ALA A 67 14.41 -2.76 -13.31
CA ALA A 67 14.56 -4.07 -13.94
C ALA A 67 14.16 -5.21 -12.98
N ARG A 68 14.64 -5.18 -11.73
CA ARG A 68 14.30 -6.18 -10.71
C ARG A 68 12.82 -6.16 -10.36
N TYR A 69 12.21 -4.97 -10.28
CA TYR A 69 10.78 -4.83 -10.02
C TYR A 69 9.96 -5.45 -11.15
N LYS A 70 10.33 -5.20 -12.41
CA LYS A 70 9.67 -5.81 -13.58
C LYS A 70 9.78 -7.34 -13.56
N GLU A 71 10.96 -7.87 -13.24
CA GLU A 71 11.18 -9.32 -13.10
C GLU A 71 10.29 -9.93 -12.01
N LEU A 72 10.17 -9.30 -10.85
CA LEU A 72 9.28 -9.74 -9.78
C LEU A 72 7.81 -9.70 -10.20
N LEU A 73 7.40 -8.66 -10.91
CA LEU A 73 6.04 -8.52 -11.41
C LEU A 73 5.70 -9.63 -12.42
N ASP A 74 6.61 -9.91 -13.36
CA ASP A 74 6.47 -10.98 -14.34
C ASP A 74 6.42 -12.36 -13.65
N ALA A 75 7.21 -12.57 -12.59
CA ALA A 75 7.18 -13.78 -11.78
C ALA A 75 5.87 -13.94 -11.01
N GLU A 76 5.32 -12.86 -10.46
CA GLU A 76 4.03 -12.87 -9.76
C GLU A 76 2.87 -13.21 -10.71
N VAL A 77 2.87 -12.64 -11.92
CA VAL A 77 1.89 -12.97 -12.96
C VAL A 77 1.95 -14.45 -13.32
N LYS A 78 3.15 -14.99 -13.56
CA LYS A 78 3.33 -16.43 -13.83
C LYS A 78 2.87 -17.31 -12.67
N ALA A 79 3.16 -16.93 -11.43
CA ALA A 79 2.72 -17.67 -10.25
C ALA A 79 1.18 -17.62 -10.09
N ALA A 80 0.54 -16.53 -10.46
CA ALA A 80 -0.92 -16.43 -10.48
C ALA A 80 -1.55 -17.30 -11.58
N GLU A 81 -0.96 -17.33 -12.78
CA GLU A 81 -1.39 -18.20 -13.87
C GLU A 81 -1.24 -19.69 -13.50
N GLN A 82 -0.11 -20.07 -12.88
CA GLN A 82 0.11 -21.43 -12.42
C GLN A 82 -0.91 -21.85 -11.36
N ARG A 83 -1.15 -21.03 -10.33
CA ARG A 83 -2.16 -21.30 -9.30
C ARG A 83 -3.55 -21.54 -9.92
N LYS A 84 -3.93 -20.71 -10.88
CA LYS A 84 -5.20 -20.85 -11.59
C LYS A 84 -5.27 -22.14 -12.41
N ALA A 85 -4.15 -22.56 -13.03
CA ALA A 85 -4.08 -23.82 -13.76
C ALA A 85 -4.21 -25.04 -12.82
N ASP A 86 -3.53 -25.00 -11.68
CA ASP A 86 -3.57 -26.05 -10.66
C ASP A 86 -4.97 -26.17 -10.04
N GLU A 87 -5.62 -25.05 -9.72
CA GLU A 87 -7.01 -25.00 -9.23
C GLU A 87 -7.99 -25.61 -10.25
N ASN A 88 -7.83 -25.29 -11.54
CA ASN A 88 -8.67 -25.87 -12.60
C ASN A 88 -8.42 -27.38 -12.77
N ALA A 89 -7.17 -27.83 -12.67
CA ALA A 89 -6.84 -29.25 -12.75
C ALA A 89 -7.44 -30.02 -11.57
N GLN A 90 -7.35 -29.48 -10.36
CA GLN A 90 -7.96 -30.06 -9.16
C GLN A 90 -9.49 -30.13 -9.28
N ALA A 91 -10.14 -29.09 -9.81
CA ALA A 91 -11.59 -29.09 -10.04
C ALA A 91 -12.03 -30.16 -11.06
N LEU A 92 -11.23 -30.41 -12.10
CA LEU A 92 -11.50 -31.47 -13.09
C LEU A 92 -11.34 -32.87 -12.48
N GLU A 93 -10.32 -33.07 -11.64
CA GLU A 93 -10.10 -34.34 -10.93
C GLU A 93 -11.25 -34.64 -9.95
N GLU A 94 -11.69 -33.63 -9.18
CA GLU A 94 -12.81 -33.78 -8.25
C GLU A 94 -14.12 -34.07 -8.99
N ALA A 95 -14.36 -33.42 -10.14
CA ALA A 95 -15.52 -33.71 -10.98
C ALA A 95 -15.49 -35.15 -11.53
N ALA A 96 -14.33 -35.63 -11.97
CA ALA A 96 -14.16 -37.01 -12.44
C ALA A 96 -14.36 -38.04 -11.32
N ALA A 97 -13.87 -37.76 -10.11
CA ALA A 97 -14.08 -38.62 -8.94
C ALA A 97 -15.57 -38.75 -8.59
N ARG A 98 -16.30 -37.63 -8.59
CA ARG A 98 -17.75 -37.62 -8.32
C ARG A 98 -18.57 -38.38 -9.37
N GLU A 99 -18.14 -38.38 -10.64
CA GLU A 99 -18.81 -39.19 -11.67
C GLU A 99 -18.58 -40.69 -11.48
N ARG A 100 -17.35 -41.11 -11.10
CA ARG A 100 -17.06 -42.51 -10.78
C ARG A 100 -17.86 -43.03 -9.59
N GLU A 101 -18.00 -42.23 -8.54
CA GLU A 101 -18.84 -42.61 -7.37
C GLU A 101 -20.31 -42.83 -7.77
N LYS A 102 -20.86 -42.01 -8.68
CA LYS A 102 -22.23 -42.19 -9.18
C LYS A 102 -22.39 -43.44 -10.07
N GLU A 103 -21.36 -43.86 -10.79
CA GLU A 103 -21.38 -45.09 -11.58
C GLU A 103 -21.36 -46.33 -10.68
N GLU A 104 -20.55 -46.34 -9.61
CA GLU A 104 -20.49 -47.43 -8.63
C GLU A 104 -21.81 -47.56 -7.82
N GLU A 105 -22.48 -46.46 -7.48
CA GLU A 105 -23.82 -46.50 -6.86
C GLU A 105 -24.89 -47.11 -7.78
N LYS A 106 -24.79 -46.92 -9.10
CA LYS A 106 -25.75 -47.50 -10.06
C LYS A 106 -25.53 -49.00 -10.28
N GLU A 107 -24.29 -49.48 -10.26
CA GLU A 107 -24.01 -50.93 -10.38
C GLU A 107 -24.44 -51.71 -9.13
N THR A 108 -24.26 -51.15 -7.94
CA THR A 108 -24.69 -51.80 -6.69
C THR A 108 -26.22 -51.84 -6.52
N ALA A 109 -26.96 -50.93 -7.16
CA ALA A 109 -28.42 -50.96 -7.21
C ALA A 109 -28.99 -52.05 -8.15
N ALA A 110 -28.25 -52.49 -9.17
CA ALA A 110 -28.70 -53.47 -10.15
C ALA A 110 -28.56 -54.94 -9.69
N GLN A 111 -27.74 -55.25 -8.68
CA GLN A 111 -27.57 -56.62 -8.15
C GLN A 111 -28.57 -57.02 -7.04
N LYS A 112 -29.47 -56.13 -6.61
CA LYS A 112 -30.47 -56.43 -5.56
C LYS A 112 -31.76 -57.02 -6.13
N GLY A 113 -31.63 -58.07 -6.96
CA GLY A 113 -32.73 -58.65 -7.73
C GLY A 113 -32.62 -60.15 -7.97
N ARG A 114 -32.07 -60.95 -7.05
CA ARG A 114 -32.23 -62.42 -7.08
C ARG A 114 -32.31 -62.98 -5.65
N ARG A 115 -33.50 -63.51 -5.31
CA ARG A 115 -33.69 -64.50 -4.22
C ARG A 115 -32.81 -65.72 -4.53
N PRO A 116 -32.06 -66.22 -3.53
CA PRO A 116 -32.30 -67.60 -3.11
C PRO A 116 -32.31 -67.77 -1.58
N GLU A 117 -32.91 -68.89 -1.17
CA GLU A 117 -33.21 -69.33 0.20
C GLU A 117 -31.99 -69.48 1.13
N VAL A 118 -32.31 -69.28 2.41
CA VAL A 118 -31.59 -69.59 3.65
C VAL A 118 -31.23 -71.10 3.69
N PRO A 119 -30.02 -71.56 4.13
CA PRO A 119 -29.77 -71.67 5.57
C PRO A 119 -28.32 -71.61 6.14
N ARG A 120 -28.28 -71.09 7.38
CA ARG A 120 -27.41 -71.40 8.53
C ARG A 120 -25.96 -70.84 8.61
N THR A 121 -25.73 -70.24 9.79
CA THR A 121 -24.48 -69.93 10.55
C THR A 121 -23.33 -70.92 10.35
N PRO A 122 -22.01 -70.57 10.51
CA PRO A 122 -21.46 -69.80 11.64
C PRO A 122 -20.16 -68.96 11.37
N ARG A 123 -19.68 -68.33 12.46
CA ARG A 123 -18.31 -67.80 12.74
C ARG A 123 -18.01 -66.31 12.47
N LYS A 124 -17.96 -65.59 13.61
CA LYS A 124 -17.01 -64.51 13.96
C LYS A 124 -15.72 -64.56 13.15
N VAL A 125 -15.49 -63.54 12.32
CA VAL A 125 -14.16 -63.06 11.93
C VAL A 125 -14.18 -61.54 12.04
N THR A 126 -13.28 -61.03 12.87
CA THR A 126 -13.03 -59.61 13.15
C THR A 126 -12.58 -58.84 11.91
N PRO A 127 -13.05 -57.60 11.66
CA PRO A 127 -12.59 -56.79 10.54
C PRO A 127 -11.18 -56.25 10.82
N ARG A 128 -10.28 -56.50 9.86
CA ARG A 128 -8.92 -55.96 9.83
C ARG A 128 -9.01 -54.48 9.42
N LYS A 129 -8.63 -53.59 10.33
CA LYS A 129 -8.49 -52.14 10.14
C LYS A 129 -7.67 -51.82 8.88
N PRO A 130 -8.11 -50.89 8.01
CA PRO A 130 -7.18 -50.21 7.11
C PRO A 130 -6.25 -49.33 7.93
N GLN A 131 -4.95 -49.49 7.73
CA GLN A 131 -3.92 -48.60 8.28
C GLN A 131 -4.02 -47.27 7.54
N THR A 132 -4.64 -46.29 8.19
CA THR A 132 -4.40 -44.89 7.88
C THR A 132 -2.95 -44.60 8.27
N GLU A 133 -2.10 -44.29 7.29
CA GLU A 133 -0.77 -43.75 7.54
C GLU A 133 -0.91 -42.49 8.39
N VAL A 134 -0.42 -42.61 9.63
CA VAL A 134 -0.28 -41.50 10.55
C VAL A 134 0.86 -40.65 10.03
N TRP A 135 0.51 -39.62 9.25
CA TRP A 135 1.36 -38.47 9.05
C TRP A 135 1.58 -37.80 10.41
N SER A 136 2.69 -38.15 11.06
CA SER A 136 3.16 -37.48 12.29
C SER A 136 3.69 -36.09 11.92
N GLY A 137 2.76 -35.16 11.71
CA GLY A 137 3.03 -33.74 11.80
C GLY A 137 3.15 -33.37 13.28
N SER A 138 4.39 -33.14 13.70
CA SER A 138 4.82 -32.29 14.82
C SER A 138 3.72 -31.82 15.78
N GLU A 139 3.75 -32.33 17.00
CA GLU A 139 3.06 -31.80 18.18
C GLU A 139 3.51 -30.36 18.45
N GLY A 140 2.92 -29.39 17.74
CA GLY A 140 2.67 -28.10 18.34
C GLY A 140 1.55 -28.34 19.34
N GLU A 141 1.85 -28.27 20.63
CA GLU A 141 0.82 -28.01 21.64
C GLU A 141 0.10 -26.73 21.20
N GLU A 142 -0.99 -26.89 20.43
CA GLU A 142 -1.98 -25.87 20.27
C GLU A 142 -2.48 -25.61 21.69
N ASP A 143 -2.01 -24.53 22.27
CA ASP A 143 -2.39 -24.03 23.58
C ASP A 143 -3.90 -23.78 23.50
N GLU A 144 -4.70 -24.84 23.73
CA GLU A 144 -6.15 -24.84 23.61
C GLU A 144 -6.66 -23.71 24.48
N GLU A 145 -7.07 -22.63 23.84
CA GLU A 145 -7.32 -21.37 24.50
C GLU A 145 -8.41 -21.59 25.55
N LYS A 146 -8.00 -21.53 26.84
CA LYS A 146 -8.79 -22.06 27.94
C LYS A 146 -10.14 -21.34 27.98
N PRO A 147 -11.27 -22.08 28.07
CA PRO A 147 -12.60 -21.49 28.00
C PRO A 147 -12.81 -20.45 29.10
N GLN A 148 -13.11 -19.21 28.69
CA GLN A 148 -13.44 -18.12 29.60
C GLN A 148 -14.95 -18.03 29.82
N CYS A 149 -15.38 -17.56 30.99
CA CYS A 149 -16.79 -17.35 31.28
C CYS A 149 -17.26 -15.94 30.90
N VAL A 150 -18.55 -15.82 30.52
CA VAL A 150 -19.19 -14.59 30.04
C VAL A 150 -18.92 -13.40 30.98
N TYR A 151 -19.04 -13.64 32.28
CA TYR A 151 -18.83 -12.60 33.28
C TYR A 151 -17.39 -12.09 33.33
N CYS A 152 -16.41 -13.00 33.26
CA CYS A 152 -15.00 -12.61 33.37
C CYS A 152 -14.54 -11.80 32.15
N ILE A 153 -14.99 -12.16 30.94
CA ILE A 153 -14.76 -11.39 29.72
C ILE A 153 -15.36 -9.98 29.87
N LYS A 154 -16.63 -9.89 30.27
CA LYS A 154 -17.34 -8.60 30.42
C LYS A 154 -16.68 -7.68 31.47
N LYS A 155 -16.07 -8.26 32.51
CA LYS A 155 -15.36 -7.52 33.56
C LYS A 155 -13.86 -7.38 33.31
N LYS A 156 -13.33 -7.91 32.20
CA LYS A 156 -11.89 -7.96 31.88
C LYS A 156 -11.04 -8.50 33.05
N ILE A 157 -11.52 -9.55 33.72
CA ILE A 157 -10.81 -10.20 34.83
C ILE A 157 -10.32 -11.58 34.41
N THR A 158 -9.18 -12.01 34.95
CA THR A 158 -8.59 -13.32 34.64
C THR A 158 -9.55 -14.46 35.01
N CYS A 159 -9.91 -15.27 34.03
CA CYS A 159 -10.79 -16.42 34.21
C CYS A 159 -9.96 -17.70 34.32
N VAL A 160 -9.91 -18.31 35.51
CA VAL A 160 -9.26 -19.61 35.72
C VAL A 160 -10.33 -20.66 36.01
N PRO A 161 -10.59 -21.62 35.11
CA PRO A 161 -11.49 -22.75 35.38
C PRO A 161 -11.01 -23.54 36.61
N GLN A 162 -11.91 -23.93 37.52
CA GLN A 162 -11.56 -24.84 38.61
C GLN A 162 -11.74 -26.30 38.16
N ALA A 163 -10.70 -27.12 38.29
CA ALA A 163 -10.77 -28.54 37.99
C ALA A 163 -11.90 -29.22 38.78
N GLY A 164 -12.76 -29.97 38.08
CA GLY A 164 -13.90 -30.68 38.67
C GLY A 164 -15.11 -29.82 39.05
N LYS A 165 -15.12 -28.50 38.75
CA LYS A 165 -16.25 -27.62 39.04
C LYS A 165 -16.71 -26.84 37.81
N LYS A 166 -18.03 -26.61 37.71
CA LYS A 166 -18.65 -25.79 36.63
C LYS A 166 -18.51 -24.27 36.84
N VAL A 167 -17.57 -23.82 37.68
CA VAL A 167 -17.36 -22.40 38.00
C VAL A 167 -15.88 -22.05 37.93
N CYS A 168 -15.54 -20.85 37.47
CA CYS A 168 -14.18 -20.34 37.55
C CYS A 168 -13.85 -19.82 38.96
N VAL A 169 -12.55 -19.65 39.27
CA VAL A 169 -12.08 -19.16 40.59
C VAL A 169 -12.71 -17.82 40.96
N ALA A 170 -12.79 -16.88 40.02
CA ALA A 170 -13.33 -15.54 40.27
C ALA A 170 -14.84 -15.57 40.58
N CYS A 171 -15.64 -16.26 39.77
CA CYS A 171 -17.08 -16.39 40.00
C CYS A 171 -17.38 -17.21 41.27
N GLY A 172 -16.59 -18.25 41.55
CA GLY A 172 -16.69 -19.04 42.77
C GLY A 172 -16.46 -18.19 44.03
N ARG A 173 -15.41 -17.35 44.05
CA ARG A 173 -15.15 -16.42 45.17
C ARG A 173 -16.28 -15.41 45.38
N ARG A 174 -16.89 -14.94 44.29
CA ARG A 174 -18.00 -13.98 44.33
C ARG A 174 -19.38 -14.61 44.52
N LYS A 175 -19.46 -15.94 44.65
CA LYS A 175 -20.70 -16.72 44.81
C LYS A 175 -21.77 -16.40 43.75
N MET A 176 -21.34 -16.23 42.51
CA MET A 176 -22.22 -15.84 41.40
C MET A 176 -22.28 -16.92 40.31
N LYS A 177 -23.33 -16.89 39.50
CA LYS A 177 -23.52 -17.84 38.39
C LYS A 177 -22.39 -17.69 37.36
N CYS A 178 -21.77 -18.81 36.99
CA CYS A 178 -20.70 -18.88 36.01
C CYS A 178 -21.23 -19.60 34.76
N GLU A 179 -21.30 -18.88 33.65
CA GLU A 179 -21.68 -19.43 32.35
C GLU A 179 -20.45 -19.37 31.44
N PHE A 180 -19.93 -20.54 31.07
CA PHE A 180 -18.88 -20.66 30.08
C PHE A 180 -19.50 -20.58 28.69
N PHE A 181 -18.80 -19.93 27.76
CA PHE A 181 -19.18 -20.00 26.35
C PHE A 181 -19.05 -21.46 25.87
N ASP A 182 -20.01 -21.92 25.07
CA ASP A 182 -19.80 -23.12 24.28
C ASP A 182 -18.76 -22.88 23.18
N LYS A 183 -18.22 -23.96 22.62
CA LYS A 183 -17.14 -23.91 21.61
C LYS A 183 -17.55 -23.07 20.39
N SER A 184 -18.80 -23.18 19.93
CA SER A 184 -19.35 -22.39 18.81
C SER A 184 -19.40 -20.90 19.12
N SER A 185 -19.88 -20.53 20.30
CA SER A 185 -20.00 -19.13 20.72
C SER A 185 -18.62 -18.49 20.89
N TRP A 186 -17.63 -19.27 21.35
CA TRP A 186 -16.25 -18.82 21.43
C TRP A 186 -15.65 -18.58 20.03
N ALA A 187 -15.84 -19.51 19.10
CA ALA A 187 -15.41 -19.36 17.71
C ALA A 187 -16.07 -18.16 17.01
N VAL A 188 -17.36 -17.90 17.28
CA VAL A 188 -18.05 -16.71 16.75
C VAL A 188 -17.50 -15.42 17.36
N LEU A 189 -17.23 -15.38 18.67
CA LEU A 189 -16.67 -14.21 19.33
C LEU A 189 -15.28 -13.88 18.81
N ASP A 190 -14.41 -14.89 18.69
CA ASP A 190 -13.06 -14.72 18.17
C ASP A 190 -13.08 -14.33 16.70
N GLY A 191 -13.87 -15.02 15.87
CA GLY A 191 -14.07 -14.64 14.46
C GLY A 191 -14.60 -13.21 14.32
N THR A 192 -15.53 -12.78 15.17
CA THR A 192 -16.03 -11.40 15.17
C THR A 192 -14.93 -10.41 15.54
N LYS A 193 -14.09 -10.72 16.52
CA LYS A 193 -12.94 -9.89 16.90
C LYS A 193 -11.95 -9.75 15.73
N GLN A 194 -11.60 -10.86 15.08
CA GLN A 194 -10.74 -10.86 13.91
C GLN A 194 -11.32 -10.00 12.78
N VAL A 195 -12.62 -10.11 12.49
CA VAL A 195 -13.30 -9.28 11.49
C VAL A 195 -13.24 -7.79 11.87
N VAL A 196 -13.47 -7.44 13.14
CA VAL A 196 -13.38 -6.04 13.60
C VAL A 196 -11.96 -5.49 13.49
N GLU A 197 -10.95 -6.28 13.80
CA GLU A 197 -9.54 -5.91 13.63
C GLU A 197 -9.18 -5.74 12.15
N ALA A 198 -9.58 -6.68 11.29
CA ALA A 198 -9.37 -6.59 9.85
C ALA A 198 -10.07 -5.37 9.23
N VAL A 199 -11.32 -5.08 9.62
CA VAL A 199 -12.04 -3.88 9.16
C VAL A 199 -11.32 -2.61 9.60
N ARG A 200 -10.79 -2.58 10.83
CA ARG A 200 -10.00 -1.43 11.32
C ARG A 200 -8.70 -1.26 10.52
N GLU A 201 -8.00 -2.34 10.23
CA GLU A 201 -6.79 -2.32 9.39
C GLU A 201 -7.07 -1.86 7.97
N LEU A 202 -8.16 -2.34 7.37
CA LEU A 202 -8.61 -1.95 6.04
C LEU A 202 -8.91 -0.45 5.97
N ALA A 203 -9.65 0.08 6.96
CA ALA A 203 -9.91 1.52 7.06
C ALA A 203 -8.60 2.31 7.25
N GLY A 204 -7.60 1.73 7.93
CA GLY A 204 -6.26 2.31 8.03
C GLY A 204 -5.51 2.36 6.70
N LEU A 205 -5.62 1.31 5.89
CA LEU A 205 -5.03 1.24 4.54
C LEU A 205 -5.68 2.25 3.59
N GLU A 206 -7.01 2.40 3.63
CA GLU A 206 -7.75 3.35 2.81
C GLU A 206 -7.28 4.79 3.10
N ARG A 207 -7.23 5.19 4.38
CA ARG A 207 -6.69 6.51 4.77
C ARG A 207 -5.25 6.74 4.30
N ARG A 208 -4.41 5.69 4.29
CA ARG A 208 -3.04 5.80 3.77
C ARG A 208 -3.03 6.03 2.26
N ARG A 209 -3.90 5.34 1.50
CA ARG A 209 -4.03 5.57 0.06
C ARG A 209 -4.50 6.99 -0.23
N ASP A 210 -5.51 7.47 0.48
CA ASP A 210 -6.02 8.83 0.29
C ASP A 210 -4.94 9.88 0.59
N ALA A 211 -4.17 9.69 1.67
CA ALA A 211 -3.04 10.56 1.98
C ALA A 211 -1.98 10.55 0.88
N SER A 212 -1.63 9.36 0.34
CA SER A 212 -0.68 9.26 -0.77
C SER A 212 -1.20 9.90 -2.06
N GLN A 213 -2.50 9.82 -2.35
CA GLN A 213 -3.10 10.50 -3.50
C GLN A 213 -3.02 12.03 -3.33
N LEU A 214 -3.36 12.54 -2.15
CA LEU A 214 -3.25 13.96 -1.84
C LEU A 214 -1.81 14.49 -1.93
N GLU A 215 -0.83 13.71 -1.48
CA GLU A 215 0.60 14.04 -1.60
C GLU A 215 1.04 14.16 -3.06
N MET A 216 0.58 13.25 -3.93
CA MET A 216 0.84 13.34 -5.37
C MET A 216 0.25 14.62 -5.97
N ILE A 217 -1.02 14.91 -5.65
CA ILE A 217 -1.69 16.14 -6.11
C ILE A 217 -0.92 17.37 -5.63
N TRP A 218 -0.45 17.39 -4.39
CA TRP A 218 0.35 18.50 -3.85
C TRP A 218 1.64 18.72 -4.64
N HIS A 219 2.36 17.65 -4.99
CA HIS A 219 3.56 17.75 -5.82
C HIS A 219 3.29 18.23 -7.25
N ASP A 220 2.16 17.82 -7.83
CA ASP A 220 1.73 18.32 -9.14
C ASP A 220 1.41 19.81 -9.10
N HIS A 221 0.74 20.30 -8.05
CA HIS A 221 0.51 21.73 -7.84
C HIS A 221 1.83 22.50 -7.70
N GLN A 222 2.79 21.94 -6.96
CA GLN A 222 4.11 22.54 -6.82
C GLN A 222 4.85 22.62 -8.17
N ARG A 223 4.74 21.59 -9.03
CA ARG A 223 5.29 21.63 -10.39
C ARG A 223 4.63 22.73 -11.21
N TYR A 224 3.31 22.83 -11.14
CA TYR A 224 2.54 23.81 -11.89
C TYR A 224 2.83 25.26 -11.46
N ILE A 225 3.08 25.51 -10.17
CA ILE A 225 3.54 26.82 -9.69
C ILE A 225 4.86 27.23 -10.36
N MET A 226 5.83 26.33 -10.45
CA MET A 226 7.11 26.64 -11.12
C MET A 226 6.94 26.92 -12.62
N GLU A 227 6.02 26.21 -13.29
CA GLU A 227 5.68 26.47 -14.70
C GLU A 227 5.05 27.85 -14.87
N ILE A 228 4.10 28.22 -14.01
CA ILE A 228 3.47 29.56 -13.99
C ILE A 228 4.51 30.65 -13.73
N GLU A 229 5.40 30.45 -12.75
CA GLU A 229 6.47 31.40 -12.44
C GLU A 229 7.40 31.61 -13.64
N THR A 230 7.79 30.53 -14.30
CA THR A 230 8.65 30.58 -15.49
C THR A 230 7.97 31.33 -16.63
N GLN A 231 6.69 31.03 -16.89
CA GLN A 231 5.91 31.69 -17.93
C GLN A 231 5.71 33.19 -17.62
N ALA A 232 5.31 33.53 -16.41
CA ALA A 232 5.13 34.92 -15.98
C ALA A 232 6.44 35.72 -16.06
N ALA A 233 7.58 35.10 -15.73
CA ALA A 233 8.89 35.73 -15.88
C ALA A 233 9.24 35.99 -17.36
N ALA A 234 8.97 35.03 -18.25
CA ALA A 234 9.18 35.20 -19.68
C ALA A 234 8.29 36.32 -20.27
N ASP A 235 7.00 36.32 -19.92
CA ASP A 235 6.05 37.33 -20.39
C ASP A 235 6.38 38.73 -19.85
N SER A 236 6.74 38.83 -18.57
CA SER A 236 7.20 40.09 -17.98
C SER A 236 8.46 40.60 -18.69
N SER A 237 9.43 39.72 -18.95
CA SER A 237 10.67 40.09 -19.66
C SER A 237 10.39 40.58 -21.08
N ALA A 238 9.43 39.95 -21.78
CA ALA A 238 9.03 40.36 -23.12
C ALA A 238 8.32 41.73 -23.13
N VAL A 239 7.52 42.04 -22.11
CA VAL A 239 6.95 43.39 -21.94
C VAL A 239 8.02 44.41 -21.57
N ASP A 240 8.93 44.08 -20.67
CA ASP A 240 10.02 44.96 -20.26
C ASP A 240 10.95 45.28 -21.44
N ALA A 241 11.24 44.31 -22.31
CA ALA A 241 11.99 44.55 -23.55
C ALA A 241 11.28 45.56 -24.47
N ARG A 242 9.95 45.48 -24.59
CA ARG A 242 9.16 46.46 -25.36
C ARG A 242 9.17 47.86 -24.71
N VAL A 243 9.15 47.94 -23.38
CA VAL A 243 9.31 49.21 -22.66
C VAL A 243 10.68 49.82 -22.94
N LEU A 244 11.76 49.04 -22.93
CA LEU A 244 13.10 49.52 -23.26
C LEU A 244 13.19 50.03 -24.70
N GLN A 245 12.60 49.32 -25.66
CA GLN A 245 12.53 49.77 -27.07
C GLN A 245 11.78 51.10 -27.20
N LEU A 246 10.66 51.27 -26.49
CA LEU A 246 9.92 52.54 -26.47
C LEU A 246 10.78 53.70 -25.95
N LEU A 247 11.53 53.47 -24.87
CA LEU A 247 12.42 54.48 -24.30
C LEU A 247 13.56 54.85 -25.26
N GLU A 248 14.11 53.88 -25.97
CA GLU A 248 15.13 54.11 -26.99
C GLU A 248 14.59 54.98 -28.14
N LEU A 249 13.39 54.69 -28.65
CA LEU A 249 12.75 55.50 -29.71
C LEU A 249 12.55 56.96 -29.26
N LYS A 250 12.08 57.18 -28.04
CA LYS A 250 11.94 58.52 -27.46
C LYS A 250 13.27 59.25 -27.36
N SER A 251 14.33 58.54 -26.97
CA SER A 251 15.68 59.14 -26.90
C SER A 251 16.20 59.61 -28.26
N LYS A 252 15.74 58.99 -29.36
CA LYS A 252 16.04 59.37 -30.75
C LYS A 252 15.12 60.47 -31.29
N GLY A 253 14.22 61.03 -30.47
CA GLY A 253 13.27 62.07 -30.88
C GLY A 253 12.10 61.57 -31.72
N ILE A 254 11.84 60.26 -31.74
CA ILE A 254 10.70 59.67 -32.45
C ILE A 254 9.47 59.79 -31.54
N GLU A 255 8.42 60.44 -32.04
CA GLU A 255 7.12 60.51 -31.34
C GLU A 255 6.48 59.12 -31.29
N VAL A 256 6.24 58.64 -30.07
CA VAL A 256 5.54 57.38 -29.80
C VAL A 256 4.07 57.69 -29.52
N PRO A 257 3.12 56.98 -30.15
CA PRO A 257 1.71 57.09 -29.81
C PRO A 257 1.42 56.78 -28.33
N GLU A 258 0.68 57.66 -27.66
CA GLU A 258 0.36 57.51 -26.23
C GLU A 258 -0.48 56.26 -25.94
N ASP A 259 -1.31 55.83 -26.89
CA ASP A 259 -2.14 54.64 -26.77
C ASP A 259 -1.28 53.36 -26.66
N LEU A 260 -0.20 53.27 -27.44
CA LEU A 260 0.74 52.16 -27.42
C LEU A 260 1.44 52.05 -26.06
N GLU A 261 1.87 53.17 -25.49
CA GLU A 261 2.45 53.19 -24.14
C GLU A 261 1.46 52.73 -23.07
N LYS A 262 0.22 53.25 -23.13
CA LYS A 262 -0.84 52.86 -22.21
C LYS A 262 -1.13 51.36 -22.32
N ARG A 263 -1.15 50.81 -23.54
CA ARG A 263 -1.35 49.39 -23.81
C ARG A 263 -0.24 48.53 -23.21
N ILE A 264 1.03 48.90 -23.40
CA ILE A 264 2.17 48.14 -22.85
C ILE A 264 2.17 48.15 -21.31
N ARG A 265 1.85 49.29 -20.69
CA ARG A 265 1.70 49.38 -19.23
C ARG A 265 0.53 48.52 -18.73
N ALA A 266 -0.60 48.55 -19.43
CA ALA A 266 -1.77 47.73 -19.09
C ALA A 266 -1.47 46.23 -19.22
N GLU A 267 -0.73 45.82 -20.25
CA GLU A 267 -0.30 44.44 -20.45
C GLU A 267 0.61 43.95 -19.31
N ARG A 268 1.58 44.77 -18.88
CA ARG A 268 2.42 44.46 -17.70
C ARG A 268 1.58 44.22 -16.46
N ASN A 269 0.64 45.12 -16.18
CA ASN A 269 -0.23 45.02 -15.01
C ASN A 269 -1.12 43.77 -15.09
N LEU A 270 -1.60 43.42 -16.28
CA LEU A 270 -2.40 42.22 -16.51
C LEU A 270 -1.60 40.95 -16.19
N ILE A 271 -0.39 40.81 -16.73
CA ILE A 271 0.50 39.66 -16.46
C ILE A 271 0.75 39.52 -14.95
N GLN A 272 1.07 40.62 -14.27
CA GLN A 272 1.31 40.61 -12.83
C GLN A 272 0.05 40.23 -12.03
N ALA A 273 -1.13 40.74 -12.43
CA ALA A 273 -2.39 40.42 -11.78
C ALA A 273 -2.76 38.93 -11.95
N THR A 274 -2.66 38.41 -13.18
CA THR A 274 -2.96 37.00 -13.50
C THR A 274 -2.01 36.05 -12.77
N TYR A 275 -0.70 36.34 -12.78
CA TYR A 275 0.28 35.54 -12.03
C TYR A 275 -0.07 35.47 -10.55
N LYS A 276 -0.40 36.61 -9.93
CA LYS A 276 -0.75 36.68 -8.51
C LYS A 276 -2.05 35.91 -8.20
N GLU A 277 -3.06 36.03 -9.05
CA GLU A 277 -4.33 35.31 -8.88
C GLU A 277 -4.13 33.79 -8.93
N GLN A 278 -3.41 33.31 -9.95
CA GLN A 278 -3.11 31.88 -10.09
C GLN A 278 -2.28 31.34 -8.92
N LEU A 279 -1.27 32.09 -8.47
CA LEU A 279 -0.43 31.68 -7.35
C LEU A 279 -1.22 31.62 -6.03
N ASN A 280 -2.12 32.56 -5.79
CA ASN A 280 -2.97 32.55 -4.60
C ASN A 280 -3.93 31.35 -4.59
N ASP A 281 -4.55 31.04 -5.74
CA ASP A 281 -5.45 29.89 -5.87
C ASP A 281 -4.72 28.58 -5.57
N LEU A 282 -3.58 28.33 -6.23
CA LEU A 282 -2.78 27.11 -6.04
C LEU A 282 -2.25 26.97 -4.61
N THR A 283 -1.76 28.08 -4.02
CA THR A 283 -1.30 28.09 -2.62
C THR A 283 -2.45 27.74 -1.68
N GLY A 284 -3.64 28.29 -1.91
CA GLY A 284 -4.84 27.95 -1.13
C GLY A 284 -5.23 26.47 -1.23
N GLN A 285 -5.14 25.88 -2.42
CA GLN A 285 -5.38 24.45 -2.63
C GLN A 285 -4.32 23.59 -1.91
N MET A 286 -3.04 23.95 -1.99
CA MET A 286 -1.95 23.26 -1.29
C MET A 286 -2.10 23.32 0.23
N ASP A 287 -2.45 24.47 0.79
CA ASP A 287 -2.70 24.63 2.23
C ASP A 287 -3.85 23.75 2.71
N ASN A 288 -4.92 23.62 1.89
CA ASN A 288 -6.03 22.74 2.20
C ASN A 288 -5.60 21.26 2.19
N ILE A 289 -4.80 20.84 1.21
CA ILE A 289 -4.23 19.49 1.16
C ILE A 289 -3.35 19.23 2.39
N GLN A 290 -2.51 20.18 2.77
CA GLN A 290 -1.65 20.07 3.94
C GLN A 290 -2.46 19.93 5.24
N LYS A 291 -3.57 20.66 5.38
CA LYS A 291 -4.48 20.52 6.52
C LYS A 291 -5.15 19.14 6.56
N CYS A 292 -5.61 18.63 5.42
CA CYS A 292 -6.21 17.29 5.33
C CYS A 292 -5.22 16.17 5.68
N THR A 293 -3.96 16.31 5.29
CA THR A 293 -2.92 15.29 5.53
C THR A 293 -2.32 15.36 6.94
N ALA A 294 -2.42 16.50 7.64
CA ALA A 294 -1.89 16.66 8.99
C ALA A 294 -2.50 15.67 10.01
N TRP A 295 -3.75 15.25 9.83
CA TRP A 295 -4.40 14.26 10.71
C TRP A 295 -3.82 12.85 10.57
N ALA A 296 -3.32 12.48 9.38
CA ALA A 296 -2.67 11.20 9.17
C ALA A 296 -1.36 11.07 9.97
N LYS A 297 -0.68 12.20 10.22
CA LYS A 297 0.57 12.24 11.01
C LYS A 297 0.31 12.18 12.53
N ASN A 298 -0.81 12.71 12.99
CA ASN A 298 -1.15 12.76 14.44
C ASN A 298 -1.91 11.52 14.94
N GLY A 299 -2.50 10.72 14.05
CA GLY A 299 -3.24 9.51 14.38
C GLY A 299 -2.41 8.23 14.50
N LEU A 300 -1.10 8.29 14.23
CA LEU A 300 -0.15 7.22 14.57
C LEU A 300 0.06 7.22 16.08
N LEU A 301 -0.94 6.77 16.83
CA LEU A 301 -0.78 6.32 18.20
C LEU A 301 0.29 5.22 18.20
N ARG A 302 1.46 5.56 18.76
CA ARG A 302 2.54 4.63 19.12
C ARG A 302 2.04 3.57 20.09
#